data_AF-A0A3D5GSL4-F1
#
_entry.id   AF-A0A3D5GSL4-F1
#
_cell.length_a   1.000
_cell.length_b   1.000
_cell.length_c   1.000
_cell.angle_alpha   90.00
_cell.angle_beta   90.00
_cell.angle_gamma   90.00
#
_symmetry.space_group_name_H-M   'P 1'
#
loop_
_entity.id
_entity.type
_entity.pdbx_description
1 polymer ?
#
loop_
_entity_poly.entity_id
_entity_poly.type
_entity_poly.pdbx_seq_one_letter_code
_entity_poly.pdbx_strand_id
1 'polypeptide(L)'
;MGHERFYADQEIPGDEPAQELARRLFRHGGISRLHMNSNIVTVELADRSDPQAGDGIADVIASLYTYYVEGTEVPSDEELTDGLG
;
A
#
# COMPACT_ATOMS: atom_id res chain seq x y z
N MET A 1 -4.32 14.50 -12.65
CA MET A 1 -4.71 13.70 -11.46
C MET A 1 -3.47 12.99 -10.97
N GLY A 2 -3.20 12.95 -9.66
CA GLY A 2 -1.93 12.40 -9.16
C GLY A 2 -1.59 12.79 -7.72
N HIS A 3 -2.43 13.58 -7.04
CA HIS A 3 -2.34 13.79 -5.60
C HIS A 3 -3.60 13.22 -4.95
N GLU A 4 -3.47 12.07 -4.32
CA GLU A 4 -4.56 11.41 -3.61
C GLU A 4 -4.37 11.59 -2.11
N ARG A 5 -5.45 11.87 -1.39
CA ARG A 5 -5.45 12.06 0.05
C ARG A 5 -6.51 11.16 0.65
N PHE A 6 -6.12 10.41 1.66
CA PHE A 6 -7.00 9.50 2.38
C PHE A 6 -6.93 9.79 3.88
N TYR A 7 -8.05 9.58 4.56
CA TYR A 7 -8.21 9.82 5.99
C TYR A 7 -8.76 8.55 6.64
N ALA A 8 -8.27 8.22 7.83
CA ALA A 8 -8.63 6.97 8.51
C ALA A 8 -10.13 6.85 8.85
N ASP A 9 -10.82 7.98 8.96
CA ASP A 9 -12.25 8.09 9.30
C ASP A 9 -13.16 8.23 8.07
N GLN A 10 -12.61 8.10 6.86
CA GLN A 10 -13.35 8.25 5.62
C GLN A 10 -13.39 6.95 4.83
N GLU A 11 -14.49 6.73 4.13
CA GLU A 11 -14.60 5.65 3.15
C GLU A 11 -13.62 5.88 1.98
N ILE A 12 -12.99 4.80 1.52
CA ILE A 12 -12.09 4.81 0.37
C ILE A 12 -12.80 4.09 -0.78
N PRO A 13 -13.42 4.82 -1.72
CA PRO A 13 -14.21 4.23 -2.80
C PRO A 13 -13.30 3.67 -3.90
N GLY A 14 -13.69 2.54 -4.49
CA GLY A 14 -13.05 1.96 -5.68
C GLY A 14 -11.89 1.01 -5.40
N ASP A 15 -11.27 0.53 -6.48
CA ASP A 15 -10.23 -0.51 -6.47
C ASP A 15 -8.92 -0.08 -7.16
N GLU A 16 -8.67 1.24 -7.27
CA GLU A 16 -7.40 1.74 -7.79
C GLU A 16 -6.22 1.35 -6.88
N PRO A 17 -5.00 1.16 -7.41
CA PRO A 17 -3.86 0.72 -6.60
C PRO A 17 -3.58 1.56 -5.36
N ALA A 18 -3.71 2.89 -5.46
CA ALA A 18 -3.52 3.81 -4.33
C ALA A 18 -4.58 3.60 -3.22
N GLN A 19 -5.82 3.28 -3.61
CA GLN A 19 -6.93 3.03 -2.69
C GLN A 19 -6.71 1.73 -1.93
N GLU A 20 -6.22 0.69 -2.61
CA GLU A 20 -5.91 -0.58 -1.95
C GLU A 20 -4.74 -0.44 -0.97
N LEU A 21 -3.67 0.23 -1.36
CA LEU A 21 -2.56 0.53 -0.44
C LEU A 21 -3.05 1.32 0.78
N ALA A 22 -3.89 2.34 0.56
CA ALA A 22 -4.44 3.15 1.65
C ALA A 22 -5.27 2.30 2.63
N ARG A 23 -6.15 1.42 2.13
CA ARG A 23 -6.92 0.49 2.96
C ARG A 23 -6.04 -0.41 3.81
N ARG A 24 -4.97 -0.98 3.22
CA ARG A 24 -4.04 -1.84 3.96
C ARG A 24 -3.30 -1.07 5.06
N LEU A 25 -2.81 0.12 4.77
CA LEU A 25 -2.13 0.98 5.73
C LEU A 25 -3.06 1.43 6.87
N PHE A 26 -4.31 1.81 6.59
CA PHE A 26 -5.24 2.14 7.67
C PHE A 26 -5.66 0.93 8.50
N ARG A 27 -5.79 -0.25 7.89
CA ARG A 27 -6.07 -1.50 8.61
C ARG A 27 -4.94 -1.88 9.56
N HIS A 28 -3.69 -1.59 9.18
CA HIS A 28 -2.51 -1.75 10.04
C HIS A 28 -2.59 -0.88 11.30
N GLY A 29 -3.20 0.31 11.20
CA GLY A 29 -3.40 1.22 12.32
C GLY A 29 -2.23 2.19 12.53
N GLY A 30 -2.33 3.04 13.55
CA GLY A 30 -1.29 4.03 13.87
C GLY A 30 -1.20 5.23 12.90
N ILE A 31 -2.02 5.27 11.85
CA ILE A 31 -1.99 6.27 10.77
C ILE A 31 -3.29 7.07 10.76
N SER A 32 -3.20 8.40 10.71
CA SER A 32 -4.35 9.31 10.61
C SER A 32 -4.64 9.77 9.18
N ARG A 33 -3.59 9.94 8.37
CA ARG A 33 -3.71 10.46 7.01
C ARG A 33 -2.62 9.92 6.10
N LEU A 34 -2.97 9.75 4.82
CA LEU A 34 -2.05 9.42 3.75
C LEU A 34 -2.14 10.47 2.66
N HIS A 35 -0.98 10.86 2.12
CA HIS A 35 -0.89 11.63 0.88
C HIS A 35 0.00 10.88 -0.10
N MET A 36 -0.55 10.55 -1.27
CA MET A 36 0.13 9.77 -2.29
C MET A 36 0.35 10.61 -3.54
N ASN A 37 1.56 10.54 -4.09
CA ASN A 37 1.92 11.14 -5.35
C ASN A 37 2.90 10.23 -6.11
N SER A 38 2.43 9.61 -7.19
CA SER A 38 3.21 8.63 -7.95
C SER A 38 3.76 7.54 -7.00
N ASN A 39 5.08 7.40 -6.91
CA ASN A 39 5.76 6.44 -6.05
C ASN A 39 6.07 6.96 -4.63
N ILE A 40 5.61 8.16 -4.26
CA ILE A 40 5.85 8.74 -2.94
C ILE A 40 4.58 8.62 -2.09
N VAL A 41 4.73 8.01 -0.92
CA VAL A 41 3.68 7.93 0.10
C VAL A 41 4.13 8.71 1.33
N THR A 42 3.41 9.78 1.66
CA THR A 42 3.60 10.52 2.90
C THR A 42 2.58 10.03 3.93
N VAL A 43 3.09 9.53 5.06
CA VAL A 43 2.28 8.98 6.16
C VAL A 43 2.24 9.96 7.31
N GLU A 44 1.04 10.26 7.80
CA GLU A 44 0.85 10.99 9.05
C GLU A 44 0.43 10.02 10.15
N LEU A 45 1.25 9.91 11.19
CA LEU A 45 0.96 9.08 12.36
C LEU A 45 -0.18 9.69 13.18
N ALA A 46 -1.01 8.82 13.77
CA ALA A 46 -2.11 9.22 14.65
C ALA A 46 -1.58 9.75 16.00
N ASP A 47 -0.55 9.09 16.54
CA ASP A 47 0.20 9.56 17.70
C ASP A 47 1.69 9.63 17.34
N ARG A 48 2.26 10.85 17.39
CA ARG A 48 3.68 11.07 17.08
C ARG A 48 4.60 10.76 18.27
N SER A 49 4.02 10.54 19.46
CA SER A 49 4.76 10.20 20.68
C SER A 49 4.90 8.70 20.89
N ASP A 50 4.10 7.91 20.19
CA ASP A 50 4.21 6.45 20.14
C ASP A 50 5.40 6.05 19.24
N PRO A 51 6.48 5.48 19.80
CA PRO A 51 7.64 5.09 19.02
C PRO A 51 7.38 3.90 18.09
N GLN A 52 6.30 3.15 18.29
CA GLN A 52 5.90 2.01 17.46
C GLN A 52 4.88 2.38 16.38
N ALA A 53 4.37 3.61 16.35
CA ALA A 53 3.29 3.99 15.43
C ALA A 53 3.63 3.83 13.93
N GLY A 54 4.92 3.76 13.58
CA GLY A 54 5.40 3.51 12.22
C GLY A 54 5.86 2.09 11.91
N ASP A 55 5.91 1.20 12.92
CA ASP A 55 6.41 -0.17 12.74
C ASP A 55 5.51 -0.95 11.78
N GLY A 56 6.09 -1.84 10.96
CA GLY A 56 5.32 -2.72 10.05
C GLY A 56 4.75 -2.05 8.78
N ILE A 57 4.86 -0.73 8.62
CA ILE A 57 4.45 -0.04 7.37
C ILE A 57 5.19 -0.63 6.15
N ALA A 58 6.50 -0.88 6.30
CA ALA A 58 7.30 -1.46 5.24
C ALA A 58 6.82 -2.87 4.87
N ASP A 59 6.40 -3.68 5.84
CA ASP A 59 5.90 -5.04 5.61
C ASP A 59 4.57 -5.03 4.87
N VAL A 60 3.68 -4.08 5.19
CA VAL A 60 2.44 -3.88 4.46
C VAL A 60 2.70 -3.55 2.99
N ILE A 61 3.64 -2.65 2.70
CA ILE A 61 4.03 -2.30 1.33
C ILE A 61 4.70 -3.51 0.66
N ALA A 62 5.58 -4.21 1.36
CA ALA A 62 6.28 -5.38 0.84
C ALA A 62 5.29 -6.50 0.45
N SER A 63 4.19 -6.65 1.19
CA SER A 63 3.13 -7.63 0.89
C SER A 63 2.41 -7.41 -0.44
N LEU A 64 2.61 -6.26 -1.11
CA LEU A 64 2.09 -6.01 -2.46
C LEU A 64 2.99 -6.57 -3.56
N TYR A 65 4.25 -6.88 -3.27
CA TYR A 65 5.14 -7.50 -4.26
C TYR A 65 4.88 -9.01 -4.32
N THR A 66 4.28 -9.46 -5.42
CA THR A 66 3.97 -10.88 -5.61
C THR A 66 5.22 -11.72 -5.90
N TYR A 67 6.19 -11.17 -6.65
CA TYR A 67 7.33 -11.94 -7.18
C TYR A 67 8.70 -11.49 -6.66
N TYR A 68 8.76 -10.41 -5.89
CA TYR A 68 10.00 -9.96 -5.23
C TYR A 68 10.07 -10.45 -3.78
N VAL A 69 9.76 -11.72 -3.58
CA VAL A 69 9.81 -12.42 -2.28
C VAL A 69 10.73 -13.62 -2.42
N GLU A 70 11.59 -13.84 -1.42
CA GLU A 70 12.55 -14.95 -1.44
C GLU A 70 11.86 -16.30 -1.66
N GLY A 71 12.36 -17.09 -2.60
CA GLY A 71 11.80 -18.40 -2.94
C GLY A 71 10.56 -18.36 -3.83
N THR A 72 10.09 -17.20 -4.28
CA THR A 72 9.01 -17.10 -5.26
C THR A 72 9.58 -17.21 -6.68
N GLU A 73 9.08 -18.19 -7.43
CA GLU A 73 9.39 -18.34 -8.85
C GLU A 73 8.74 -17.20 -9.64
N VAL A 74 9.54 -16.47 -10.41
CA VAL A 74 9.05 -15.43 -11.31
C VAL A 74 8.49 -16.12 -12.55
N PRO A 75 7.21 -15.90 -12.91
CA PRO A 75 6.65 -16.47 -14.12
C PRO A 75 7.42 -16.02 -15.36
N SER A 76 7.51 -16.88 -16.36
CA SER A 76 8.03 -16.52 -17.67
C SER A 76 7.11 -15.53 -18.40
N ASP A 77 7.65 -14.85 -19.41
CA ASP A 77 6.89 -13.90 -20.23
C ASP A 77 5.67 -14.57 -20.92
N GLU A 78 5.80 -15.84 -21.30
CA GLU A 78 4.71 -16.63 -21.90
C GLU A 78 3.59 -16.87 -20.87
N GLU A 79 3.94 -17.28 -19.64
CA GLU A 79 2.96 -17.51 -18.56
C GLU A 79 2.23 -16.23 -18.12
N LEU A 80 2.89 -15.07 -18.20
CA LEU A 80 2.27 -13.78 -17.88
C LEU A 80 1.24 -13.32 -18.93
N THR A 81 1.39 -13.78 -20.18
CA THR A 81 0.60 -13.31 -21.33
C THR A 81 -0.50 -14.30 -21.75
N ASP A 82 -0.35 -15.58 -21.44
CA ASP A 82 -1.35 -16.63 -21.73
C ASP A 82 -2.70 -16.45 -21.00
N GLY A 83 -2.74 -15.63 -19.94
CA GLY A 83 -3.98 -15.26 -19.23
C GLY A 83 -4.80 -14.13 -19.88
N LEU A 84 -4.34 -13.56 -20.99
CA LEU A 84 -4.98 -12.43 -21.69
C LEU A 84 -5.69 -12.83 -23.00
N GLY A 85 -5.90 -14.13 -23.23
CA GLY A 85 -6.62 -14.69 -24.38
C GLY A 85 -8.14 -14.70 -24.25
#